data_AF-A0A3L7WF68-F1
#
_entry.id   AF-A0A3L7WF68-F1
#
_cell.length_a   1.000
_cell.length_b   1.000
_cell.length_c   1.000
_cell.angle_alpha   90.00
_cell.angle_beta   90.00
_cell.angle_gamma   90.00
#
_symmetry.space_group_name_H-M   'P 1'
#
loop_
_entity.id
_entity.type
_entity.pdbx_description
1 polymer ?
#
loop_
_entity_poly.entity_id
_entity_poly.type
_entity_poly.pdbx_seq_one_letter_code
_entity_poly.pdbx_strand_id
1 'polypeptide(L)'
;NNAAKVLKDLRDGGFEGSFIGPDGIFDTTFLKTAGDAAEGAYCTFGGVAVSSYEGSAKEFADNYKALYHADPEAYAIYGYEAAKVALAAIAAAGVKDRAKIRDAVFATKDFKGILGTWGFDANGDTSVTTMSVSIAARLADGTLSWEKVEILTAG
;
A
#
# COMPACT_ATOMS: atom_id res chain seq x y z
N ASN A 1 4.81 5.22 -16.03
CA ASN A 1 5.71 5.07 -14.87
C ASN A 1 7.13 5.47 -15.30
N ASN A 2 7.65 6.62 -14.86
CA ASN A 2 8.96 7.13 -15.30
C ASN A 2 10.13 6.34 -14.71
N ALA A 3 9.96 5.75 -13.52
CA ALA A 3 10.98 4.94 -12.86
C ALA A 3 11.36 3.71 -13.71
N ALA A 4 10.39 3.12 -14.40
CA ALA A 4 10.64 1.99 -15.30
C ALA A 4 11.59 2.37 -16.45
N LYS A 5 11.47 3.60 -17.00
CA LYS A 5 12.41 4.09 -18.01
C LYS A 5 13.80 4.32 -17.43
N VAL A 6 13.90 4.93 -16.24
CA VAL A 6 15.19 5.13 -15.57
C VAL A 6 15.91 3.80 -15.36
N LEU A 7 15.20 2.78 -14.89
CA LEU A 7 15.78 1.45 -14.68
C LEU A 7 16.29 0.83 -16.00
N LYS A 8 15.53 0.93 -17.08
CA LYS A 8 15.99 0.48 -18.41
C LYS A 8 17.26 1.19 -18.83
N ASP A 9 17.27 2.52 -18.79
CA ASP A 9 18.42 3.32 -19.21
C ASP A 9 19.67 3.00 -18.34
N LEU A 10 19.50 2.69 -17.05
CA LEU A 10 20.57 2.22 -16.17
C LEU A 10 21.13 0.86 -16.61
N ARG A 11 20.27 -0.12 -16.91
CA ARG A 11 20.69 -1.44 -17.38
C ARG A 11 21.36 -1.38 -18.75
N ASP A 12 20.83 -0.58 -19.67
CA ASP A 12 21.44 -0.32 -20.99
C ASP A 12 22.83 0.32 -20.85
N GLY A 13 23.02 1.15 -19.82
CA GLY A 13 24.32 1.72 -19.43
C GLY A 13 25.26 0.76 -18.70
N GLY A 14 24.88 -0.51 -18.50
CA GLY A 14 25.68 -1.53 -17.84
C GLY A 14 25.68 -1.47 -16.31
N PHE A 15 24.77 -0.73 -15.68
CA PHE A 15 24.62 -0.77 -14.23
C PHE A 15 24.02 -2.10 -13.78
N GLU A 16 24.69 -2.83 -12.90
CA GLU A 16 24.25 -4.13 -12.37
C GLU A 16 23.77 -4.07 -10.91
N GLY A 17 23.89 -2.90 -10.25
CA GLY A 17 23.52 -2.76 -8.84
C GLY A 17 22.01 -2.84 -8.59
N SER A 18 21.65 -2.94 -7.31
CA SER A 18 20.25 -2.98 -6.88
C SER A 18 19.52 -1.68 -7.23
N PHE A 19 18.32 -1.81 -7.77
CA PHE A 19 17.39 -0.69 -7.92
C PHE A 19 16.36 -0.78 -6.80
N ILE A 20 16.21 0.28 -6.02
CA ILE A 20 15.25 0.36 -4.91
C ILE A 20 14.36 1.58 -5.15
N GLY A 21 13.04 1.39 -5.15
CA GLY A 21 12.08 2.47 -5.32
C GLY A 21 11.05 2.54 -4.18
N PRO A 22 10.34 3.67 -4.09
CA PRO A 22 9.24 3.85 -3.15
C PRO A 22 7.98 3.11 -3.63
N ASP A 23 6.95 3.13 -2.80
CA ASP A 23 5.62 2.56 -3.05
C ASP A 23 5.02 2.90 -4.42
N GLY A 24 5.34 4.06 -5.00
CA GLY A 24 4.93 4.46 -6.35
C GLY A 24 5.46 3.60 -7.51
N ILE A 25 6.35 2.62 -7.26
CA ILE A 25 6.70 1.60 -8.26
C ILE A 25 5.98 0.25 -8.02
N PHE A 26 5.23 0.12 -6.93
CA PHE A 26 4.55 -1.10 -6.51
C PHE A 26 3.27 -1.38 -7.31
N ASP A 27 3.40 -1.41 -8.63
CA ASP A 27 2.29 -1.59 -9.56
C ASP A 27 2.70 -2.50 -10.74
N THR A 28 1.71 -3.10 -11.39
CA THR A 28 1.94 -4.00 -12.54
C THR A 28 2.39 -3.25 -13.80
N THR A 29 2.10 -1.94 -13.90
CA THR A 29 2.53 -1.08 -15.00
C THR A 29 4.04 -0.85 -14.96
N PHE A 30 4.65 -0.71 -13.78
CA PHE A 30 6.10 -0.66 -13.61
C PHE A 30 6.75 -1.92 -14.17
N LEU A 31 6.31 -3.10 -13.70
CA LEU A 31 6.85 -4.40 -14.15
C LEU A 31 6.70 -4.57 -15.67
N LYS A 32 5.52 -4.27 -16.21
CA LYS A 32 5.26 -4.34 -17.65
C LYS A 32 6.11 -3.35 -18.46
N THR A 33 6.30 -2.13 -17.94
CA THR A 33 7.05 -1.09 -18.65
C THR A 33 8.55 -1.33 -18.58
N ALA A 34 9.07 -1.81 -17.45
CA ALA A 34 10.49 -2.10 -17.27
C ALA A 34 10.88 -3.46 -17.90
N GLY A 35 9.95 -4.42 -17.99
CA GLY A 35 10.21 -5.73 -18.56
C GLY A 35 11.33 -6.43 -17.78
N ASP A 36 12.23 -7.11 -18.50
CA ASP A 36 13.33 -7.86 -17.90
C ASP A 36 14.26 -7.00 -17.03
N ALA A 37 14.36 -5.68 -17.30
CA ALA A 37 15.15 -4.76 -16.48
C ALA A 37 14.61 -4.63 -15.04
N ALA A 38 13.33 -4.95 -14.82
CA ALA A 38 12.69 -4.91 -13.50
C ALA A 38 13.16 -6.03 -12.58
N GLU A 39 13.64 -7.15 -13.12
CA GLU A 39 13.98 -8.32 -12.31
C GLU A 39 15.08 -7.97 -11.29
N GLY A 40 14.81 -8.26 -10.01
CA GLY A 40 15.68 -7.89 -8.89
C GLY A 40 15.51 -6.44 -8.38
N ALA A 41 14.57 -5.66 -8.91
CA ALA A 41 14.21 -4.37 -8.33
C ALA A 41 13.46 -4.56 -7.00
N TYR A 42 13.75 -3.71 -6.02
CA TYR A 42 13.08 -3.69 -4.71
C TYR A 42 12.12 -2.52 -4.60
N CYS A 43 11.05 -2.72 -3.84
CA CYS A 43 10.08 -1.70 -3.50
C CYS A 43 9.77 -1.72 -2.01
N THR A 44 9.71 -0.55 -1.37
CA THR A 44 9.15 -0.40 -0.02
C THR A 44 7.68 -0.02 -0.11
N PHE A 45 6.83 -0.59 0.74
CA PHE A 45 5.41 -0.23 0.82
C PHE A 45 4.98 -0.10 2.29
N GLY A 46 4.19 0.92 2.61
CA GLY A 46 3.56 0.99 3.93
C GLY A 46 2.50 -0.10 4.04
N GLY A 47 2.54 -0.93 5.07
CA GLY A 47 1.69 -2.11 5.22
C GLY A 47 2.26 -3.37 4.57
N VAL A 48 1.37 -4.35 4.32
CA VAL A 48 1.72 -5.67 3.78
C VAL A 48 1.07 -5.88 2.41
N ALA A 49 1.62 -6.79 1.61
CA ALA A 49 1.01 -7.17 0.34
C ALA A 49 -0.38 -7.81 0.56
N VAL A 50 -1.28 -7.64 -0.41
CA VAL A 50 -2.65 -8.21 -0.41
C VAL A 50 -2.65 -9.72 -0.19
N SER A 51 -1.65 -10.43 -0.74
CA SER A 51 -1.46 -11.87 -0.54
C SER A 51 -1.16 -12.28 0.90
N SER A 52 -0.76 -11.33 1.75
CA SER A 52 -0.50 -11.52 3.18
C SER A 52 -1.64 -10.98 4.05
N TYR A 53 -2.79 -10.63 3.48
CA TYR A 53 -3.95 -10.22 4.27
C TYR A 53 -4.57 -11.41 5.00
N GLU A 54 -4.90 -11.18 6.26
CA GLU A 54 -5.53 -12.13 7.18
C GLU A 54 -6.76 -11.49 7.84
N GLY A 55 -7.63 -12.32 8.43
CA GLY A 55 -8.81 -11.85 9.16
C GLY A 55 -9.68 -10.87 8.37
N SER A 56 -10.00 -9.73 8.97
CA SER A 56 -10.86 -8.70 8.35
C SER A 56 -10.25 -8.04 7.11
N ALA A 57 -8.91 -8.01 6.98
CA ALA A 57 -8.26 -7.55 5.76
C ALA A 57 -8.45 -8.55 4.60
N LYS A 58 -8.45 -9.85 4.90
CA LYS A 58 -8.79 -10.88 3.91
C LYS A 58 -10.25 -10.78 3.48
N GLU A 59 -11.17 -10.60 4.43
CA GLU A 59 -12.60 -10.40 4.12
C GLU A 59 -12.81 -9.16 3.24
N PHE A 60 -12.07 -8.08 3.48
CA PHE A 60 -12.06 -6.91 2.61
C PHE A 60 -11.64 -7.28 1.17
N ALA A 61 -10.55 -8.03 0.99
CA ALA A 61 -10.08 -8.42 -0.34
C ALA A 61 -11.08 -9.33 -1.06
N ASP A 62 -11.67 -10.29 -0.36
CA ASP A 62 -12.67 -11.20 -0.93
C ASP A 62 -13.93 -10.42 -1.37
N ASN A 63 -14.41 -9.48 -0.55
CA ASN A 63 -15.54 -8.60 -0.88
C ASN A 63 -15.22 -7.65 -2.04
N TYR A 64 -14.01 -7.10 -2.07
CA TYR A 64 -13.54 -6.25 -3.17
C TYR A 64 -13.56 -7.03 -4.48
N LYS A 65 -13.03 -8.26 -4.49
CA LYS A 65 -13.02 -9.13 -5.66
C LYS A 65 -14.42 -9.52 -6.12
N ALA A 66 -15.35 -9.78 -5.19
CA ALA A 66 -16.74 -10.07 -5.54
C ALA A 66 -17.44 -8.88 -6.22
N LEU A 67 -17.14 -7.65 -5.78
CA LEU A 67 -17.76 -6.43 -6.29
C LEU A 67 -17.14 -5.93 -7.60
N TYR A 68 -15.82 -5.99 -7.71
CA TYR A 68 -15.07 -5.39 -8.82
C TYR A 68 -14.49 -6.41 -9.81
N HIS A 69 -14.65 -7.70 -9.53
CA HIS A 69 -14.15 -8.81 -10.35
C HIS A 69 -12.62 -8.78 -10.58
N ALA A 70 -11.89 -8.14 -9.66
CA ALA A 70 -10.44 -8.02 -9.67
C ALA A 70 -9.91 -7.99 -8.23
N ASP A 71 -8.67 -8.43 -8.03
CA ASP A 71 -8.02 -8.28 -6.73
C ASP A 71 -7.80 -6.79 -6.41
N PRO A 72 -7.87 -6.37 -5.13
CA PRO A 72 -7.61 -4.98 -4.77
C PRO A 72 -6.17 -4.60 -5.09
N GLU A 73 -5.98 -3.39 -5.61
CA GLU A 73 -4.65 -2.78 -5.67
C GLU A 73 -4.17 -2.43 -4.26
N ALA A 74 -2.86 -2.27 -4.10
CA ALA A 74 -2.21 -2.10 -2.79
C ALA A 74 -2.79 -0.92 -1.97
N TYR A 75 -3.24 0.15 -2.63
CA TYR A 75 -3.83 1.31 -1.95
C TYR A 75 -5.32 1.19 -1.60
N ALA A 76 -6.04 0.20 -2.11
CA ALA A 76 -7.49 0.10 -1.95
C ALA A 76 -7.92 -0.01 -0.48
N ILE A 77 -7.13 -0.72 0.33
CA ILE A 77 -7.39 -0.91 1.76
C ILE A 77 -7.33 0.43 2.53
N TYR A 78 -6.43 1.33 2.15
CA TYR A 78 -6.29 2.64 2.78
C TYR A 78 -7.45 3.56 2.43
N GLY A 79 -7.95 3.50 1.19
CA GLY A 79 -9.17 4.20 0.79
C GLY A 79 -10.38 3.75 1.61
N TYR A 80 -10.50 2.44 1.83
CA TYR A 80 -11.55 1.87 2.68
C TYR A 80 -11.45 2.35 4.14
N GLU A 81 -10.26 2.32 4.73
CA GLU A 81 -10.03 2.80 6.10
C GLU A 81 -10.29 4.31 6.24
N ALA A 82 -9.77 5.11 5.31
CA ALA A 82 -9.98 6.55 5.32
C ALA A 82 -11.47 6.90 5.24
N ALA A 83 -12.25 6.19 4.42
CA ALA A 83 -13.69 6.36 4.35
C ALA A 83 -14.38 6.04 5.69
N LYS A 84 -13.99 4.95 6.36
CA LYS A 84 -14.55 4.60 7.68
C LYS A 84 -14.24 5.67 8.73
N VAL A 85 -13.01 6.18 8.77
CA VAL A 85 -12.62 7.27 9.67
C VAL A 85 -13.42 8.53 9.37
N ALA A 86 -13.54 8.92 8.10
CA ALA A 86 -14.30 10.11 7.71
C ALA A 86 -15.78 9.99 8.12
N LEU A 87 -16.41 8.83 7.90
CA LEU A 87 -17.80 8.58 8.30
C LEU A 87 -17.96 8.62 9.83
N ALA A 88 -17.03 8.02 10.58
CA ALA A 88 -17.05 8.07 12.04
C ALA A 88 -16.89 9.50 12.57
N ALA A 89 -15.99 10.30 11.98
CA ALA A 89 -15.78 11.69 12.35
C ALA A 89 -17.00 12.57 12.03
N ILE A 90 -17.65 12.36 10.88
CA ILE A 90 -18.91 13.04 10.52
C ILE A 90 -20.01 12.74 11.55
N ALA A 91 -20.16 11.46 11.92
CA ALA A 91 -21.13 11.05 12.92
C ALA A 91 -20.82 11.64 14.30
N ALA A 92 -19.55 11.63 14.72
CA ALA A 92 -19.11 12.18 15.99
C ALA A 92 -19.26 13.71 16.07
N ALA A 93 -18.99 14.43 14.99
CA ALA A 93 -19.20 15.87 14.94
C ALA A 93 -20.70 16.24 15.08
N GLY A 94 -21.60 15.39 14.56
CA GLY A 94 -23.05 15.55 14.67
C GLY A 94 -23.63 16.78 13.96
N VAL A 95 -22.79 17.55 13.26
CA VAL A 95 -23.16 18.77 12.55
C VAL A 95 -22.39 18.91 11.25
N LYS A 96 -23.00 19.56 10.25
CA LYS A 96 -22.37 19.86 8.95
C LYS A 96 -21.40 21.05 9.07
N ASP A 97 -20.29 20.84 9.79
CA ASP A 97 -19.24 21.84 9.98
C ASP A 97 -17.86 21.25 9.68
N ARG A 98 -17.15 21.85 8.72
CA ARG A 98 -15.86 21.34 8.25
C ARG A 98 -14.80 21.31 9.36
N ALA A 99 -14.74 22.33 10.21
CA ALA A 99 -13.73 22.43 11.25
C ALA A 99 -13.98 21.36 12.32
N LYS A 100 -15.23 21.19 12.75
CA LYS A 100 -15.60 20.17 13.74
C LYS A 100 -15.38 18.74 13.23
N ILE A 101 -15.68 18.49 11.95
CA ILE A 101 -15.42 17.18 11.33
C ILE A 101 -13.91 16.91 11.28
N ARG A 102 -13.10 17.90 10.87
CA ARG A 102 -11.63 17.78 10.89
C ARG A 102 -11.13 17.49 12.30
N ASP A 103 -11.59 18.22 13.30
CA ASP A 103 -11.15 18.03 14.69
C ASP A 103 -11.53 16.63 15.20
N ALA A 104 -12.70 16.11 14.80
CA ALA A 104 -13.09 14.74 15.09
C ALA A 104 -12.21 13.69 14.39
N VAL A 105 -11.71 13.96 13.16
CA VAL A 105 -10.71 13.09 12.50
C VAL A 105 -9.44 13.05 13.34
N PHE A 106 -8.88 14.20 13.72
CA PHE A 106 -7.65 14.28 14.53
C PHE A 106 -7.81 13.69 15.93
N ALA A 107 -9.03 13.67 16.46
CA ALA A 107 -9.35 13.02 17.74
C ALA A 107 -9.42 11.48 17.65
N THR A 108 -9.25 10.88 16.47
CA THR A 108 -9.29 9.42 16.30
C THR A 108 -8.11 8.76 17.03
N LYS A 109 -8.46 7.99 18.06
CA LYS A 109 -7.55 7.15 18.87
C LYS A 109 -8.15 5.74 18.97
N ASP A 110 -7.28 4.74 19.06
CA ASP A 110 -7.66 3.33 19.22
C ASP A 110 -8.73 2.85 18.22
N PHE A 111 -8.64 3.36 16.99
CA PHE A 111 -9.54 3.01 15.90
C PHE A 111 -9.34 1.55 15.52
N LYS A 112 -10.40 0.74 15.70
CA LYS A 112 -10.41 -0.67 15.36
C LYS A 112 -10.70 -0.85 13.88
N GLY A 113 -9.65 -0.72 13.09
CA GLY A 113 -9.64 -0.83 11.65
C GLY A 113 -9.40 -2.26 11.14
N ILE A 114 -9.38 -2.40 9.83
CA ILE A 114 -8.91 -3.62 9.15
C ILE A 114 -7.39 -3.69 9.06
N LEU A 115 -6.71 -2.57 9.28
CA LEU A 115 -5.24 -2.50 9.43
C LEU A 115 -4.78 -2.75 10.89
N GLY A 116 -5.69 -3.19 11.77
CA GLY A 116 -5.46 -3.31 13.21
C GLY A 116 -5.95 -2.10 13.99
N THR A 117 -5.46 -1.94 15.22
CA THR A 117 -5.81 -0.80 16.07
C THR A 117 -4.80 0.32 15.89
N TRP A 118 -5.27 1.50 15.50
CA TRP A 118 -4.39 2.65 15.24
C TRP A 118 -5.08 3.99 15.50
N GLY A 119 -4.33 5.10 15.45
CA GLY A 119 -4.89 6.46 15.54
C GLY A 119 -3.98 7.50 14.88
N PHE A 120 -4.33 8.78 14.99
CA PHE A 120 -3.50 9.87 14.47
C PHE A 120 -2.66 10.51 15.57
N ASP A 121 -1.47 11.01 15.23
CA ASP A 121 -0.69 11.90 16.08
C ASP A 121 -1.17 13.36 15.95
N ALA A 122 -0.43 14.31 16.55
CA ALA A 122 -0.79 15.73 16.50
C ALA A 122 -0.64 16.37 15.10
N ASN A 123 0.15 15.76 14.22
CA ASN A 123 0.38 16.21 12.85
C ASN A 123 -0.60 15.57 11.86
N GLY A 124 -1.32 14.53 12.28
CA GLY A 124 -2.22 13.77 11.42
C GLY A 124 -1.56 12.52 10.82
N ASP A 125 -0.38 12.12 11.30
CA ASP A 125 0.28 10.89 10.89
C ASP A 125 -0.32 9.69 11.63
N THR A 126 -0.47 8.57 10.94
CA THR A 126 -1.04 7.36 11.56
C THR A 126 -0.03 6.68 12.46
N SER A 127 -0.50 6.04 13.53
CA SER A 127 0.33 5.14 14.35
C SER A 127 0.60 3.78 13.68
N VAL A 128 0.16 3.57 12.43
CA VAL A 128 0.49 2.36 11.65
C VAL A 128 1.93 2.50 11.16
N THR A 129 2.80 1.59 11.61
CA THR A 129 4.24 1.64 11.32
C THR A 129 4.75 0.41 10.57
N THR A 130 3.86 -0.54 10.27
CA THR A 130 4.21 -1.72 9.46
C THR A 130 4.64 -1.27 8.07
N MET A 131 5.76 -1.78 7.61
CA MET A 131 6.27 -1.63 6.25
C MET A 131 6.61 -3.00 5.69
N SER A 132 6.63 -3.12 4.37
CA SER A 132 7.14 -4.30 3.68
C SER A 132 8.17 -3.92 2.63
N VAL A 133 9.08 -4.85 2.38
CA VAL A 133 9.99 -4.83 1.23
C VAL A 133 9.57 -5.96 0.31
N SER A 134 9.41 -5.64 -0.96
CA SER A 134 9.08 -6.59 -2.03
C SER A 134 10.14 -6.55 -3.12
N ILE A 135 10.33 -7.66 -3.81
CA ILE A 135 11.24 -7.80 -4.94
C ILE A 135 10.45 -8.15 -6.19
N ALA A 136 10.80 -7.54 -7.33
CA ALA A 136 10.31 -7.95 -8.63
C ALA A 136 11.01 -9.25 -9.02
N ALA A 137 10.29 -10.36 -9.00
CA ALA A 137 10.80 -11.68 -9.30
C ALA A 137 10.03 -12.32 -10.45
N ARG A 138 10.73 -13.20 -11.19
CA ARG A 138 10.11 -13.99 -12.24
C ARG A 138 9.52 -15.26 -11.65
N LEU A 139 8.24 -15.49 -11.92
CA LEU A 139 7.52 -16.69 -11.53
C LEU A 139 7.87 -17.86 -12.48
N ALA A 140 7.48 -19.08 -12.09
CA ALA A 140 7.76 -20.28 -12.87
C ALA A 140 7.13 -20.26 -14.28
N ASP A 141 6.06 -19.49 -14.48
CA ASP A 141 5.40 -19.28 -15.77
C ASP A 141 6.06 -18.18 -16.63
N GLY A 142 7.16 -17.58 -16.15
CA GLY A 142 7.93 -16.55 -16.84
C GLY A 142 7.40 -15.12 -16.63
N THR A 143 6.27 -14.95 -15.93
CA THR A 143 5.70 -13.63 -15.63
C THR A 143 6.45 -12.94 -14.50
N LEU A 144 6.50 -11.60 -14.51
CA LEU A 144 7.07 -10.81 -13.41
C LEU A 144 5.97 -10.48 -12.40
N SER A 145 6.29 -10.69 -11.13
CA SER A 145 5.44 -10.39 -9.97
C SER A 145 6.23 -9.69 -8.87
N TRP A 146 5.53 -8.94 -8.04
CA TRP A 146 6.08 -8.41 -6.79
C TRP A 146 5.97 -9.48 -5.71
N GLU A 147 7.09 -10.04 -5.30
CA GLU A 147 7.16 -11.06 -4.27
C GLU A 147 7.63 -10.45 -2.94
N LYS A 148 6.98 -10.84 -1.84
CA LYS A 148 7.32 -10.36 -0.51
C LYS A 148 8.72 -10.86 -0.11
N VAL A 149 9.56 -9.94 0.36
CA VAL A 149 10.87 -10.26 0.95
C VAL A 149 10.77 -10.25 2.46
N GLU A 150 10.32 -9.14 3.04
CA GLU A 150 10.36 -8.90 4.48
C GLU A 150 9.22 -7.97 4.92
N ILE A 151 8.77 -8.14 6.17
CA ILE A 151 7.88 -7.19 6.86
C ILE A 151 8.71 -6.55 7.98
N LEU A 152 8.77 -5.23 7.96
CA LEU A 152 9.44 -4.40 8.95
C LEU A 152 8.38 -3.80 9.87
N THR A 153 8.55 -3.96 11.18
CA THR A 153 7.72 -3.29 12.20
C THR A 153 8.61 -2.41 13.04
N ALA A 154 8.26 -1.14 13.22
CA ALA A 154 8.95 -0.29 14.18
C ALA A 154 8.70 -0.83 15.60
N GLY A 155 9.79 -1.17 16.30
CA GLY A 155 9.78 -1.61 17.71
C GLY A 155 9.72 -0.46 18.70
#